data_AF-A0A1Z8ZJR5-F1
#
_entry.id   AF-A0A1Z8ZJR5-F1
#
_cell.length_a   1.000
_cell.length_b   1.000
_cell.length_c   1.000
_cell.angle_alpha   90.00
_cell.angle_beta   90.00
_cell.angle_gamma   90.00
#
_symmetry.space_group_name_H-M   'P 1'
#
loop_
_entity.id
_entity.type
_entity.pdbx_description
1 polymer ?
#
loop_
_entity_poly.entity_id
_entity_poly.type
_entity_poly.pdbx_seq_one_letter_code
_entity_poly.pdbx_strand_id
1 'polypeptide(L)'
;KDKRKKYDQNLNDNGDSTCNYKETFHHDDENFNASNYDSTIHSAWLVAERVYPEINKCREKLGQLNSTLAIAYTSYLVEHKAFSNALSLSNQFQEMFLSTYFGKDKSIQKLAFQLIIQGHKHLAVDLNKIIKVIGTPEQTNGLIDKFLTIHNLSKDAYWKNTRVIKNIDFKQSYNKILNEKYDLKKTVDGFYGKFK
;
A
#
# COMPACT_ATOMS: atom_id res chain seq x y z
N LYS A 1 36.09 -25.43 -1.82
CA LYS A 1 35.63 -24.14 -1.25
C LYS A 1 34.95 -23.25 -2.31
N ASP A 2 34.68 -23.76 -3.51
CA ASP A 2 34.26 -22.96 -4.68
C ASP A 2 32.75 -22.85 -4.91
N LYS A 3 31.94 -23.68 -4.25
CA LYS A 3 30.47 -23.63 -4.41
C LYS A 3 29.83 -22.39 -3.74
N ARG A 4 30.41 -21.89 -2.65
CA ARG A 4 29.94 -20.63 -2.01
C ARG A 4 30.35 -19.40 -2.81
N LYS A 5 31.55 -19.40 -3.40
CA LYS A 5 32.06 -18.27 -4.18
C LYS A 5 31.25 -18.01 -5.47
N LYS A 6 30.76 -19.07 -6.13
CA LYS A 6 29.84 -18.96 -7.28
C LYS A 6 28.40 -18.57 -6.90
N TYR A 7 28.01 -18.77 -5.64
CA TYR A 7 26.69 -18.33 -5.15
C TYR A 7 26.69 -16.82 -4.90
N ASP A 8 27.76 -16.29 -4.30
CA ASP A 8 27.89 -14.86 -4.02
C ASP A 8 28.07 -14.03 -5.30
N GLN A 9 28.71 -14.58 -6.35
CA GLN A 9 28.84 -13.89 -7.64
C GLN A 9 27.52 -13.74 -8.41
N ASN A 10 26.57 -14.67 -8.25
CA ASN A 10 25.25 -14.58 -8.91
C ASN A 10 24.26 -13.68 -8.14
N LEU A 11 24.60 -13.22 -6.94
CA LEU A 11 23.77 -12.33 -6.13
C LEU A 11 23.94 -10.85 -6.50
N ASN A 12 25.02 -10.50 -7.21
CA ASN A 12 25.24 -9.14 -7.71
C ASN A 12 24.55 -8.84 -9.04
N ASP A 13 24.20 -9.86 -9.84
CA ASP A 13 23.58 -9.68 -11.16
C ASP A 13 22.05 -9.85 -11.16
N ASN A 14 21.45 -10.24 -10.02
CA ASN A 14 19.99 -10.29 -9.82
C ASN A 14 19.57 -9.59 -8.53
N GLY A 15 19.97 -8.32 -8.40
CA GLY A 15 19.57 -7.43 -7.31
C GLY A 15 18.10 -7.00 -7.35
N ASP A 16 17.18 -7.92 -7.63
CA ASP A 16 15.73 -7.69 -7.61
C ASP A 16 15.04 -8.67 -6.64
N SER A 17 15.35 -8.52 -5.36
CA SER A 17 14.52 -9.05 -4.27
C SER A 17 14.88 -8.38 -2.96
N THR A 18 14.32 -7.19 -2.77
CA THR A 18 13.69 -6.78 -1.52
C THR A 18 13.04 -5.45 -1.83
N CYS A 19 11.85 -5.24 -1.26
CA CYS A 19 11.08 -4.01 -1.26
C CYS A 19 11.91 -2.80 -0.77
N ASN A 20 12.81 -2.35 -1.63
CA ASN A 20 13.50 -1.09 -1.53
C ASN A 20 12.53 -0.07 -2.08
N TYR A 21 11.90 0.67 -1.16
CA TYR A 21 11.45 2.02 -1.46
C TYR A 21 12.67 2.75 -2.03
N LYS A 22 12.81 2.77 -3.36
CA LYS A 22 13.97 3.35 -3.99
C LYS A 22 14.05 4.82 -3.60
N GLU A 23 15.27 5.24 -3.29
CA GLU A 23 15.70 6.61 -3.05
C GLU A 23 15.45 7.56 -4.24
N THR A 24 14.88 7.05 -5.34
CA THR A 24 14.41 7.80 -6.49
C THR A 24 13.05 8.44 -6.23
N PHE A 25 12.95 9.32 -5.22
CA PHE A 25 12.03 10.44 -5.31
C PHE A 25 12.67 11.46 -6.25
N HIS A 26 12.57 11.19 -7.56
CA HIS A 26 12.86 12.24 -8.53
C HIS A 26 11.95 13.42 -8.22
N HIS A 27 12.59 14.56 -7.96
CA HIS A 27 11.97 15.85 -7.71
C HIS A 27 11.43 16.44 -9.01
N ASP A 28 10.75 15.63 -9.83
CA ASP A 28 10.18 16.01 -11.12
C ASP A 28 8.91 15.18 -11.36
N ASP A 29 7.78 15.69 -10.86
CA ASP A 29 6.42 15.28 -11.27
C ASP A 29 6.10 15.69 -12.74
N GLU A 30 7.11 16.02 -13.55
CA GLU A 30 6.95 16.42 -14.96
C GLU A 30 7.51 15.42 -15.99
N ASN A 31 8.17 14.32 -15.59
CA ASN A 31 8.78 13.38 -16.55
C ASN A 31 8.55 11.88 -16.26
N PHE A 32 7.49 11.53 -15.51
CA PHE A 32 7.08 10.12 -15.40
C PHE A 32 6.20 9.77 -16.61
N ASN A 33 6.86 9.21 -17.63
CA ASN A 33 6.29 8.89 -18.93
C ASN A 33 5.04 7.99 -18.81
N ALA A 34 3.86 8.60 -18.94
CA ALA A 34 2.61 7.91 -19.27
C ALA A 34 2.71 7.08 -20.56
N SER A 35 3.80 7.23 -21.32
CA SER A 35 4.10 6.50 -22.56
C SER A 35 4.28 4.99 -22.39
N ASN A 36 4.45 4.47 -21.17
CA ASN A 36 4.53 3.02 -20.91
C ASN A 36 3.27 2.44 -20.27
N TYR A 37 2.21 3.25 -20.14
CA TYR A 37 0.91 2.78 -19.73
C TYR A 37 0.23 2.13 -20.93
N ASP A 38 -0.04 0.83 -20.84
CA ASP A 38 -0.62 0.06 -21.94
C ASP A 38 -1.90 0.72 -22.46
N SER A 39 -1.88 1.14 -23.72
CA SER A 39 -3.03 1.76 -24.41
C SER A 39 -4.31 0.91 -24.34
N THR A 40 -4.15 -0.41 -24.23
CA THR A 40 -5.23 -1.39 -24.06
C THR A 40 -5.86 -1.25 -22.67
N ILE A 41 -5.03 -1.13 -21.62
CA ILE A 41 -5.51 -0.91 -20.25
C ILE A 41 -6.19 0.44 -20.15
N HIS A 42 -5.62 1.48 -20.79
CA HIS A 42 -6.22 2.81 -20.80
C HIS A 42 -7.59 2.85 -21.45
N SER A 43 -7.73 2.28 -22.65
CA SER A 43 -9.03 2.24 -23.35
C SER A 43 -10.07 1.43 -22.58
N ALA A 44 -9.69 0.28 -22.01
CA ALA A 44 -10.57 -0.51 -21.16
C ALA A 44 -10.99 0.23 -19.88
N TRP A 45 -10.08 0.99 -19.27
CA TRP A 45 -10.39 1.82 -18.11
C TRP A 45 -11.42 2.90 -18.43
N LEU A 46 -11.29 3.61 -19.56
CA LEU A 46 -12.24 4.64 -19.97
C LEU A 46 -13.66 4.09 -20.16
N VAL A 47 -13.80 2.84 -20.61
CA VAL A 47 -15.09 2.16 -20.69
C VAL A 47 -15.60 1.79 -19.29
N ALA A 48 -14.74 1.22 -18.46
CA ALA A 48 -15.10 0.83 -17.10
C ALA A 48 -15.55 2.03 -16.24
N GLU A 49 -14.89 3.18 -16.37
CA GLU A 49 -15.21 4.41 -15.64
C GLU A 49 -16.62 4.93 -15.96
N ARG A 50 -17.10 4.75 -17.20
CA ARG A 50 -18.47 5.12 -17.57
C ARG A 50 -19.53 4.25 -16.87
N VAL A 51 -19.18 2.99 -16.58
CA VAL A 51 -20.09 2.03 -15.94
C VAL A 51 -19.98 2.09 -14.41
N TYR A 52 -18.76 2.28 -13.90
CA TYR A 52 -18.40 2.28 -12.48
C TYR A 52 -17.64 3.58 -12.14
N PRO A 53 -18.31 4.74 -12.03
CA PRO A 53 -17.64 6.03 -11.83
C PRO A 53 -16.87 6.13 -10.50
N GLU A 54 -17.19 5.30 -9.51
CA GLU A 54 -16.50 5.23 -8.22
C GLU A 54 -15.05 4.73 -8.31
N ILE A 55 -14.69 4.01 -9.39
CA ILE A 55 -13.33 3.49 -9.58
C ILE A 55 -12.31 4.62 -9.73
N ASN A 56 -12.71 5.75 -10.31
CA ASN A 56 -11.81 6.89 -10.48
C ASN A 56 -11.46 7.54 -9.13
N LYS A 57 -12.44 7.70 -8.24
CA LYS A 57 -12.17 8.20 -6.87
C LYS A 57 -11.21 7.30 -6.09
N CYS A 58 -11.28 5.99 -6.31
CA CYS A 58 -10.36 5.04 -5.69
C CYS A 58 -8.94 5.18 -6.27
N ARG A 59 -8.83 5.25 -7.61
CA ARG A 59 -7.57 5.47 -8.31
C ARG A 59 -6.88 6.77 -7.88
N GLU A 60 -7.62 7.87 -7.81
CA GLU A 60 -7.09 9.18 -7.37
C GLU A 60 -6.54 9.14 -5.95
N LYS A 61 -7.27 8.51 -5.01
CA LYS A 61 -6.80 8.34 -3.62
C LYS A 61 -5.50 7.54 -3.56
N LEU A 62 -5.40 6.45 -4.33
CA LEU A 62 -4.16 5.67 -4.40
C LEU A 62 -3.03 6.47 -5.05
N GLY A 63 -3.34 7.31 -6.05
CA GLY A 63 -2.37 8.17 -6.72
C GLY A 63 -1.78 9.25 -5.82
N GLN A 64 -2.58 9.79 -4.88
CA GLN A 64 -2.07 10.70 -3.84
C GLN A 64 -1.03 10.03 -2.95
N LEU A 65 -1.18 8.72 -2.69
CA LEU A 65 -0.19 7.96 -1.96
C LEU A 65 1.05 7.69 -2.82
N ASN A 66 0.82 7.10 -3.99
CA ASN A 66 1.86 6.67 -4.91
C ASN A 66 1.26 6.41 -6.30
N SER A 67 1.82 7.03 -7.34
CA SER A 67 1.35 6.87 -8.73
C SER A 67 1.43 5.42 -9.23
N THR A 68 2.50 4.70 -8.90
CA THR A 68 2.66 3.28 -9.23
C THR A 68 1.57 2.42 -8.58
N LEU A 69 1.13 2.77 -7.36
CA LEU A 69 0.03 2.07 -6.68
C LEU A 69 -1.30 2.24 -7.43
N ALA A 70 -1.58 3.45 -7.92
CA ALA A 70 -2.75 3.71 -8.74
C ALA A 70 -2.72 2.95 -10.07
N ILE A 71 -1.55 2.87 -10.72
CA ILE A 71 -1.36 2.10 -11.96
C ILE A 71 -1.62 0.61 -11.69
N ALA A 72 -0.99 0.04 -10.67
CA ALA A 72 -1.16 -1.38 -10.32
C ALA A 72 -2.62 -1.71 -10.01
N TYR A 73 -3.32 -0.82 -9.29
CA TYR A 73 -4.74 -0.96 -9.03
C TYR A 73 -5.57 -0.95 -10.31
N THR A 74 -5.30 -0.02 -11.23
CA THR A 74 -6.02 0.04 -12.50
C THR A 74 -5.77 -1.21 -13.35
N SER A 75 -4.51 -1.64 -13.49
CA SER A 75 -4.18 -2.88 -14.22
C SER A 75 -4.93 -4.07 -13.64
N TYR A 76 -4.89 -4.23 -12.32
CA TYR A 76 -5.59 -5.32 -11.63
C TYR A 76 -7.10 -5.32 -11.90
N LEU A 77 -7.75 -4.16 -11.80
CA LEU A 77 -9.19 -4.06 -12.07
C LEU A 77 -9.52 -4.41 -13.52
N VAL A 78 -8.73 -3.93 -14.48
CA VAL A 78 -8.96 -4.15 -15.91
C VAL A 78 -8.72 -5.60 -16.31
N GLU A 79 -7.65 -6.22 -15.81
CA GLU A 79 -7.28 -7.60 -16.10
C GLU A 79 -8.28 -8.59 -15.50
N HIS A 80 -8.66 -8.38 -14.24
CA HIS A 80 -9.55 -9.30 -13.51
C HIS A 80 -11.03 -8.94 -13.61
N LYS A 81 -11.39 -7.85 -14.31
CA LYS A 81 -12.76 -7.33 -14.40
C LYS A 81 -13.43 -7.12 -13.03
N ALA A 82 -12.63 -6.80 -12.01
CA ALA A 82 -13.05 -6.77 -10.60
C ALA A 82 -13.68 -5.43 -10.17
N PHE A 83 -14.33 -4.72 -11.09
CA PHE A 83 -14.82 -3.35 -10.89
C PHE A 83 -15.87 -3.23 -9.77
N SER A 84 -16.74 -4.24 -9.62
CA SER A 84 -17.72 -4.29 -8.52
C SER A 84 -17.09 -4.32 -7.12
N ASN A 85 -15.82 -4.74 -7.03
CA ASN A 85 -15.04 -4.81 -5.79
C ASN A 85 -14.04 -3.65 -5.65
N ALA A 86 -14.12 -2.63 -6.52
CA ALA A 86 -13.15 -1.55 -6.63
C ALA A 86 -12.80 -0.88 -5.30
N LEU A 87 -13.79 -0.58 -4.46
CA LEU A 87 -13.56 0.05 -3.16
C LEU A 87 -12.79 -0.87 -2.20
N SER A 88 -13.19 -2.14 -2.12
CA SER A 88 -12.53 -3.13 -1.26
C SER A 88 -11.08 -3.34 -1.69
N LEU A 89 -10.85 -3.48 -3.00
CA LEU A 89 -9.50 -3.63 -3.56
C LEU A 89 -8.65 -2.39 -3.34
N SER A 90 -9.22 -1.18 -3.48
CA SER A 90 -8.50 0.05 -3.18
C SER A 90 -8.00 0.09 -1.74
N ASN A 91 -8.83 -0.31 -0.78
CA ASN A 91 -8.44 -0.36 0.63
C ASN A 91 -7.32 -1.40 0.87
N GLN A 92 -7.38 -2.55 0.20
CA GLN A 92 -6.34 -3.58 0.29
C GLN A 92 -5.01 -3.11 -0.29
N PHE A 93 -5.02 -2.43 -1.45
CA PHE A 93 -3.82 -1.85 -2.06
C PHE A 93 -3.19 -0.80 -1.14
N GLN A 94 -4.02 0.08 -0.55
CA GLN A 94 -3.56 1.06 0.43
C GLN A 94 -2.96 0.38 1.67
N GLU A 95 -3.64 -0.63 2.23
CA GLU A 95 -3.16 -1.33 3.42
C GLU A 95 -1.85 -2.07 3.14
N MET A 96 -1.74 -2.72 1.98
CA MET A 96 -0.51 -3.40 1.56
C MET A 96 0.63 -2.39 1.45
N PHE A 97 0.42 -1.27 0.76
CA PHE A 97 1.42 -0.19 0.65
C PHE A 97 1.88 0.29 2.03
N LEU A 98 0.95 0.65 2.91
CA LEU A 98 1.27 1.16 4.23
C LEU A 98 1.97 0.09 5.08
N SER A 99 1.56 -1.17 4.99
CA SER A 99 2.15 -2.26 5.75
C SER A 99 3.58 -2.61 5.30
N THR A 100 3.84 -2.53 3.99
CA THR A 100 5.16 -2.77 3.42
C THR A 100 6.19 -1.73 3.86
N TYR A 101 5.80 -0.46 3.97
CA TYR A 101 6.74 0.63 4.29
C TYR A 101 6.75 1.07 5.76
N PHE A 102 5.64 0.90 6.47
CA PHE A 102 5.48 1.43 7.83
C PHE A 102 5.20 0.34 8.87
N GLY A 103 5.31 -0.93 8.47
CA GLY A 103 5.04 -2.07 9.34
C GLY A 103 3.55 -2.23 9.66
N LYS A 104 3.21 -3.07 10.64
CA LYS A 104 1.81 -3.43 10.96
C LYS A 104 1.13 -2.47 11.94
N ASP A 105 1.89 -1.59 12.58
CA ASP A 105 1.34 -0.70 13.60
C ASP A 105 0.43 0.37 12.97
N LYS A 106 -0.83 0.40 13.40
CA LYS A 106 -1.85 1.28 12.83
C LYS A 106 -1.65 2.76 13.16
N SER A 107 -1.00 3.10 14.27
CA SER A 107 -0.68 4.48 14.62
C SER A 107 0.41 5.04 13.71
N ILE A 108 1.43 4.24 13.39
CA ILE A 108 2.47 4.62 12.42
C ILE A 108 1.87 4.73 11.01
N GLN A 109 1.12 3.72 10.56
CA GLN A 109 0.48 3.75 9.25
C GLN A 109 -0.41 4.99 9.09
N LYS A 110 -1.12 5.38 10.15
CA LYS A 110 -1.96 6.58 10.18
C LYS A 110 -1.13 7.87 10.08
N LEU A 111 -0.05 7.99 10.84
CA LEU A 111 0.85 9.14 10.74
C LEU A 111 1.43 9.25 9.32
N ALA A 112 1.95 8.14 8.78
CA ALA A 112 2.50 8.08 7.44
C ALA A 112 1.48 8.52 6.37
N PHE A 113 0.26 7.96 6.44
CA PHE A 113 -0.83 8.35 5.55
C PHE A 113 -1.09 9.87 5.63
N GLN A 114 -1.15 10.43 6.83
CA GLN A 114 -1.38 11.87 7.02
C GLN A 114 -0.25 12.74 6.47
N LEU A 115 1.01 12.33 6.66
CA LEU A 115 2.16 13.03 6.09
C LEU A 115 2.07 13.06 4.55
N ILE A 116 1.72 11.93 3.93
CA ILE A 116 1.64 11.83 2.47
C ILE A 116 0.51 12.70 1.90
N ILE A 117 -0.71 12.58 2.44
CA ILE A 117 -1.88 13.35 1.94
C ILE A 117 -1.74 14.86 2.16
N GLN A 118 -0.95 15.29 3.15
CA GLN A 118 -0.66 16.70 3.40
C GLN A 118 0.51 17.24 2.55
N GLY A 119 1.07 16.42 1.66
CA GLY A 119 2.20 16.80 0.80
C GLY A 119 3.56 16.71 1.50
N HIS A 120 3.61 16.30 2.76
CA HIS A 120 4.86 16.09 3.52
C HIS A 120 5.50 14.73 3.23
N LYS A 121 5.62 14.37 1.94
CA LYS A 121 6.15 13.06 1.50
C LYS A 121 7.57 12.80 2.01
N HIS A 122 8.42 13.83 2.06
CA HIS A 122 9.79 13.73 2.59
C HIS A 122 9.83 13.25 4.06
N LEU A 123 8.89 13.70 4.90
CA LEU A 123 8.74 13.22 6.27
C LEU A 123 8.28 11.76 6.33
N ALA A 124 7.39 11.35 5.42
CA ALA A 124 6.99 9.95 5.34
C ALA A 124 8.17 9.03 4.90
N VAL A 125 9.05 9.52 4.02
CA VAL A 125 10.29 8.81 3.67
C VAL A 125 11.19 8.65 4.89
N ASP A 126 11.38 9.72 5.66
CA ASP A 126 12.24 9.66 6.83
C ASP A 126 11.67 8.75 7.93
N LEU A 127 10.36 8.79 8.13
CA LEU A 127 9.66 7.86 9.02
C LEU A 127 9.92 6.39 8.62
N ASN A 128 9.83 6.06 7.32
CA ASN A 128 10.17 4.72 6.81
C ASN A 128 11.64 4.36 7.09
N LYS A 129 12.59 5.30 6.87
CA LYS A 129 14.02 5.08 7.19
C LYS A 129 14.22 4.76 8.66
N ILE A 130 13.59 5.52 9.56
CA ILE A 130 13.65 5.30 11.01
C ILE A 130 13.10 3.91 11.38
N ILE A 131 11.95 3.52 10.83
CA ILE A 131 11.34 2.21 11.09
C ILE A 131 12.21 1.07 10.58
N LYS A 132 12.87 1.24 9.42
CA LYS A 132 13.79 0.22 8.87
C LYS A 132 15.01 -0.02 9.76
N VAL A 133 15.52 1.02 10.41
CA VAL A 133 16.71 0.94 11.26
C VAL A 133 16.37 0.47 12.67
N ILE A 134 15.33 1.04 13.27
CA ILE A 134 14.98 0.82 14.68
C ILE A 134 13.99 -0.35 14.85
N GLY A 135 13.29 -0.72 13.78
CA GLY A 135 12.15 -1.61 13.83
C GLY A 135 10.89 -0.90 14.35
N THR A 136 9.84 -1.69 14.56
CA THR A 136 8.61 -1.23 15.23
C THR A 136 8.71 -1.62 16.70
N PRO A 137 8.95 -0.68 17.64
CA PRO A 137 9.05 -0.99 19.06
C PRO A 137 7.69 -1.43 19.63
N GLU A 138 7.70 -2.18 20.74
CA GLU A 138 6.45 -2.55 21.46
C GLU A 138 5.64 -1.31 21.90
N GLN A 139 6.30 -0.18 22.15
CA GLN A 139 5.68 1.10 22.48
C GLN A 139 5.74 2.08 21.33
N THR A 140 4.85 1.92 20.36
CA THR A 140 4.77 2.72 19.14
C THR A 140 4.62 4.23 19.39
N ASN A 141 3.90 4.62 20.45
CA ASN A 141 3.68 6.03 20.77
C ASN A 141 5.00 6.77 21.08
N GLY A 142 5.98 6.10 21.67
CA GLY A 142 7.29 6.69 21.96
C GLY A 142 8.09 6.98 20.70
N LEU A 143 7.98 6.14 19.66
CA LEU A 143 8.62 6.39 18.36
C LEU A 143 7.98 7.58 17.66
N ILE A 144 6.64 7.66 17.66
CA ILE A 144 5.91 8.78 17.07
C ILE A 144 6.28 10.09 17.76
N ASP A 145 6.30 10.13 19.09
CA ASP A 145 6.62 11.35 19.83
C ASP A 145 8.06 11.83 19.57
N LYS A 146 9.02 10.89 19.50
CA LYS A 146 10.41 11.20 19.10
C LYS A 146 10.49 11.74 17.68
N PHE A 147 9.80 11.09 16.73
CA PHE A 147 9.75 11.54 15.34
C PHE A 147 9.20 12.97 15.23
N LEU A 148 8.06 13.24 15.87
CA LEU A 148 7.45 14.57 15.86
C LEU A 148 8.39 15.63 16.49
N THR A 149 9.10 15.27 17.55
CA THR A 149 10.06 16.17 18.20
C THR A 149 11.25 16.48 17.29
N ILE A 150 11.83 15.47 16.62
CA ILE A 150 12.97 15.64 15.69
C ILE A 150 12.61 16.62 14.57
N HIS A 151 11.37 16.60 14.09
CA HIS A 151 10.90 17.44 13.00
C HIS A 151 10.17 18.72 13.44
N ASN A 152 10.17 19.05 14.73
CA ASN A 152 9.44 20.20 15.30
C ASN A 152 7.94 20.24 14.90
N LEU A 153 7.29 19.08 14.90
CA LEU A 153 5.90 18.92 14.50
C LEU A 153 4.97 18.87 15.72
N SER A 154 3.85 19.58 15.64
CA SER A 154 2.83 19.55 16.69
C SER A 154 1.99 18.28 16.61
N LYS A 155 1.92 17.53 17.72
CA LYS A 155 1.04 16.36 17.88
C LYS A 155 -0.41 16.70 17.55
N ASP A 156 -0.87 17.87 17.98
CA ASP A 156 -2.24 18.32 17.76
C ASP A 156 -2.61 18.46 16.28
N ALA A 157 -1.66 18.85 15.42
CA ALA A 157 -1.89 19.03 13.99
C ALA A 157 -2.27 17.71 13.29
N TYR A 158 -1.68 16.59 13.74
CA TYR A 158 -1.88 15.28 13.12
C TYR A 158 -3.02 14.49 13.78
N TRP A 159 -3.24 14.61 15.09
CA TRP A 159 -4.29 13.82 15.76
C TRP A 159 -5.68 14.48 15.78
N LYS A 160 -5.80 15.83 15.67
CA LYS A 160 -7.09 16.54 15.69
C LYS A 160 -7.88 16.49 14.37
N ASN A 161 -7.27 16.09 13.26
CA ASN A 161 -7.95 15.89 11.96
C ASN A 161 -8.71 14.54 11.86
N THR A 162 -9.25 14.05 12.96
CA THR A 162 -9.96 12.76 13.08
C THR A 162 -11.25 12.68 12.26
N ARG A 163 -11.78 13.80 11.75
CA ARG A 163 -13.00 13.83 10.90
C ARG A 163 -12.82 13.16 9.54
N VAL A 164 -11.61 13.18 8.95
CA VAL A 164 -11.32 12.48 7.68
C VAL A 164 -11.25 10.96 7.88
N ILE A 165 -10.96 10.52 9.11
CA ILE A 165 -10.64 9.13 9.45
C ILE A 165 -11.89 8.30 9.75
N LYS A 166 -13.02 8.94 10.09
CA LYS A 166 -14.30 8.23 10.27
C LYS A 166 -14.77 7.50 9.01
N ASN A 167 -14.28 7.88 7.83
CA ASN A 167 -14.64 7.26 6.55
C ASN A 167 -13.66 6.18 6.07
N ILE A 168 -12.62 5.88 6.85
CA ILE A 168 -11.78 4.70 6.62
C ILE A 168 -12.04 3.75 7.78
N ASP A 169 -13.17 3.05 7.73
CA ASP A 169 -13.49 2.00 8.70
C ASP A 169 -12.62 0.76 8.43
N PHE A 170 -11.35 0.86 8.84
CA PHE A 170 -10.40 -0.25 8.90
C PHE A 170 -10.95 -1.43 9.71
N LYS A 171 -11.88 -1.18 10.65
CA LYS A 171 -12.44 -2.19 11.53
C LYS A 171 -13.51 -3.03 10.81
N GLN A 172 -14.28 -2.45 9.89
CA GLN A 172 -15.25 -3.19 9.08
C GLN A 172 -14.59 -4.07 8.00
N SER A 173 -13.57 -3.57 7.28
CA SER A 173 -12.89 -4.36 6.25
C SER A 173 -12.13 -5.56 6.85
N TYR A 174 -11.52 -5.41 8.03
CA TYR A 174 -10.79 -6.50 8.69
C TYR A 174 -11.72 -7.62 9.20
N ASN A 175 -12.88 -7.26 9.79
CA ASN A 175 -13.86 -8.25 10.24
C ASN A 175 -14.55 -8.97 9.08
N LYS A 176 -14.77 -8.29 7.93
CA LYS A 176 -15.32 -8.93 6.74
C LYS A 176 -14.37 -9.97 6.13
N ILE A 177 -13.08 -9.63 6.03
CA ILE A 177 -12.04 -10.54 5.48
C ILE A 177 -11.80 -11.74 6.41
N LEU A 178 -11.84 -11.54 7.73
CA LEU A 178 -11.75 -12.65 8.69
C LEU A 178 -12.96 -13.57 8.57
N ASN A 179 -14.18 -13.03 8.54
CA ASN A 179 -15.40 -13.84 8.43
C ASN A 179 -15.49 -14.59 7.10
N GLU A 180 -15.11 -13.98 5.97
CA GLU A 180 -15.05 -14.67 4.66
C GLU A 180 -14.00 -15.78 4.62
N LYS A 181 -12.88 -15.65 5.36
CA LYS A 181 -11.87 -16.72 5.52
C LYS A 181 -12.36 -17.91 6.36
N TYR A 182 -13.27 -17.69 7.31
CA TYR A 182 -13.88 -18.78 8.09
C TYR A 182 -14.96 -19.53 7.29
N ASP A 183 -15.68 -18.85 6.39
CA ASP A 183 -16.68 -19.49 5.51
C ASP A 183 -16.04 -20.30 4.37
N LEU A 184 -14.89 -19.87 3.85
CA LEU A 184 -14.12 -20.64 2.87
C LEU A 184 -13.48 -21.91 3.48
N LYS A 185 -13.20 -21.96 4.78
CA LYS A 185 -12.72 -23.19 5.44
C LYS A 185 -13.84 -24.22 5.64
N LYS A 186 -15.10 -23.79 5.80
CA LYS A 186 -16.25 -24.71 5.94
C LYS A 186 -16.67 -25.37 4.62
N THR A 187 -16.33 -24.78 3.48
CA THR A 187 -16.66 -25.32 2.15
C THR A 187 -15.60 -26.26 1.59
N VAL A 188 -14.35 -26.19 2.07
CA VAL A 188 -13.25 -27.04 1.57
C VAL A 188 -13.19 -28.42 2.27
N ASP A 189 -13.70 -28.54 3.50
CA ASP A 189 -13.81 -29.84 4.20
C ASP A 189 -14.94 -30.74 3.63
N GLY A 190 -15.77 -30.23 2.71
CA GLY A 190 -16.82 -31.00 2.04
C GLY A 190 -16.39 -31.71 0.74
N PHE A 191 -15.17 -31.50 0.24
CA PHE A 191 -14.79 -31.91 -1.13
C PHE A 191 -13.83 -33.10 -1.23
N TYR A 192 -13.26 -33.59 -0.12
CA TYR A 192 -12.43 -34.80 -0.11
C TYR A 192 -13.14 -35.94 0.64
N GLY A 193 -14.16 -36.50 0.01
CA GLY A 193 -14.89 -37.63 0.55
C GLY A 193 -15.65 -38.39 -0.53
N LYS A 194 -14.91 -39.09 -1.40
CA LYS A 194 -15.27 -40.32 -2.15
C LYS A 194 -14.61 -40.32 -3.53
N PHE A 195 -13.48 -41.02 -3.64
CA PHE A 195 -13.27 -41.88 -4.80
C PHE A 195 -12.73 -43.23 -4.28
N LYS A 196 -13.46 -44.28 -4.66
CA LYS A 196 -13.19 -45.70 -4.42
C LYS A 196 -12.00 -46.16 -5.27
#